data_AF-A0A7K5BRQ6-F1
#
_entry.id   AF-A0A7K5BRQ6-F1
#
_cell.length_a   1.000
_cell.length_b   1.000
_cell.length_c   1.000
_cell.angle_alpha   90.00
_cell.angle_beta   90.00
_cell.angle_gamma   90.00
#
_symmetry.space_group_name_H-M   'P 1'
#
loop_
_entity.id
_entity.type
_entity.pdbx_description
1 polymer ?
#
loop_
_entity_poly.entity_id
_entity_poly.type
_entity_poly.pdbx_seq_one_letter_code
_entity_poly.pdbx_strand_id
1 'polypeptide(L)'
;LLLALALLGTVSASHPAPRQPQGVPAGETTQLRYAVVTKLRTYSGAQSYCKDVYRGQLASVHSAARNQELQKLAGTYKIIISPWIGAVTSRRAGQWESYWEDSSPWNYANWAPTHPFHIVTTCTTLSIRDGLWRSHFCFQLRPFICQY
;
A
#
# COMPACT_ATOMS: atom_id res chain seq x y z
N LEU A 1 70.38 54.30 -9.83
CA LEU A 1 69.29 54.02 -10.79
C LEU A 1 68.82 52.58 -10.58
N LEU A 2 67.51 52.45 -10.47
CA LEU A 2 66.65 51.29 -10.21
C LEU A 2 67.08 49.98 -10.92
N LEU A 3 66.94 48.84 -10.23
CA LEU A 3 66.53 47.57 -10.82
C LEU A 3 65.77 46.74 -9.77
N ALA A 4 64.63 46.22 -10.21
CA ALA A 4 63.45 45.87 -9.42
C ALA A 4 63.51 44.48 -8.76
N LEU A 5 62.93 44.38 -7.56
CA LEU A 5 62.56 43.13 -6.91
C LEU A 5 61.24 42.62 -7.52
N ALA A 6 61.28 41.47 -8.20
CA ALA A 6 60.08 40.75 -8.61
C ALA A 6 59.54 39.95 -7.41
N LEU A 7 58.39 40.36 -6.88
CA LEU A 7 57.62 39.58 -5.90
C LEU A 7 56.88 38.45 -6.63
N LEU A 8 57.19 37.20 -6.28
CA LEU A 8 56.40 36.03 -6.66
C LEU A 8 55.04 36.09 -5.95
N GLY A 9 54.01 36.54 -6.65
CA GLY A 9 52.63 36.39 -6.21
C GLY A 9 52.16 34.96 -6.43
N THR A 10 51.78 34.25 -5.37
CA THR A 10 51.15 32.93 -5.46
C THR A 10 49.67 33.11 -5.81
N VAL A 11 49.27 32.67 -7.00
CA VAL A 11 47.85 32.58 -7.37
C VAL A 11 47.25 31.38 -6.63
N SER A 12 46.46 31.61 -5.59
CA SER A 12 45.62 30.57 -5.01
C SER A 12 44.46 30.26 -5.96
N ALA A 13 44.54 29.13 -6.64
CA ALA A 13 43.44 28.57 -7.40
C ALA A 13 42.38 28.03 -6.42
N SER A 14 41.33 28.82 -6.15
CA SER A 14 40.14 28.33 -5.48
C SER A 14 39.33 27.45 -6.46
N HIS A 15 39.40 26.13 -6.27
CA HIS A 15 38.52 25.20 -6.97
C HIS A 15 37.05 25.47 -6.55
N PRO A 16 36.11 25.63 -7.48
CA PRO A 16 34.70 25.64 -7.14
C PRO A 16 34.29 24.26 -6.63
N ALA A 17 33.67 24.22 -5.45
CA ALA A 17 33.11 23.00 -4.89
C ALA A 17 32.07 22.40 -5.84
N PRO A 18 31.96 21.06 -5.94
CA PRO A 18 30.92 20.42 -6.73
C PRO A 18 29.55 20.80 -6.17
N ARG A 19 28.66 21.32 -7.02
CA ARG A 19 27.25 21.55 -6.67
C ARG A 19 26.67 20.23 -6.19
N GLN A 20 26.28 20.18 -4.92
CA GLN A 20 25.45 19.08 -4.44
C GLN A 20 24.19 19.00 -5.31
N PRO A 21 23.77 17.80 -5.74
CA PRO A 21 22.48 17.66 -6.40
C PRO A 21 21.41 18.18 -5.42
N GLN A 22 20.66 19.17 -5.87
CA GLN A 22 19.50 19.68 -5.16
C GLN A 22 18.65 18.49 -4.75
N GLY A 23 18.43 18.34 -3.44
CA GLY A 23 17.59 17.27 -2.91
C GLY A 23 16.27 17.28 -3.66
N VAL A 24 15.93 16.14 -4.27
CA VAL A 24 14.59 15.88 -4.76
C VAL A 24 13.63 16.25 -3.62
N PRO A 25 12.64 17.14 -3.82
CA PRO A 25 11.64 17.40 -2.80
C PRO A 25 11.08 16.06 -2.35
N ALA A 26 11.13 15.78 -1.05
CA ALA A 26 10.56 14.59 -0.46
C ALA A 26 9.16 14.40 -1.07
N GLY A 27 8.98 13.26 -1.75
CA GLY A 27 7.85 12.99 -2.60
C GLY A 27 6.56 13.45 -1.95
N GLU A 28 5.77 14.18 -2.72
CA GLU A 28 4.39 14.49 -2.43
C GLU A 28 3.70 13.18 -2.06
N THR A 29 3.52 12.93 -0.75
CA THR A 29 2.87 11.74 -0.27
C THR A 29 1.40 11.92 -0.59
N THR A 30 0.97 11.46 -1.76
CA THR A 30 -0.44 11.42 -2.14
C THR A 30 -1.21 10.78 -1.00
N GLN A 31 -2.06 11.58 -0.35
CA GLN A 31 -2.84 11.14 0.79
C GLN A 31 -3.87 10.12 0.32
N LEU A 32 -3.55 8.84 0.52
CA LEU A 32 -4.41 7.72 0.15
C LEU A 32 -5.71 7.78 0.96
N ARG A 33 -6.86 7.80 0.27
CA ARG A 33 -8.21 7.84 0.87
C ARG A 33 -8.85 6.47 0.84
N TYR A 34 -9.83 6.27 1.72
CA TYR A 34 -10.54 5.01 1.84
C TYR A 34 -12.05 5.22 1.92
N ALA A 35 -12.79 4.30 1.30
CA ALA A 35 -14.24 4.24 1.40
C ALA A 35 -14.69 2.84 1.77
N VAL A 36 -15.51 2.73 2.81
CA VAL A 36 -16.19 1.49 3.18
C VAL A 36 -17.52 1.43 2.43
N VAL A 37 -17.69 0.40 1.62
CA VAL A 37 -18.90 0.19 0.83
C VAL A 37 -19.69 -0.96 1.43
N THR A 38 -20.90 -0.66 1.90
CA THR A 38 -21.78 -1.65 2.56
C THR A 38 -22.56 -2.52 1.59
N LYS A 39 -22.51 -2.23 0.28
CA LYS A 39 -23.11 -3.06 -0.77
C LYS A 39 -22.42 -4.42 -0.80
N LEU A 40 -23.21 -5.49 -0.88
CA LEU A 40 -22.67 -6.85 -0.95
C LEU A 40 -22.29 -7.18 -2.39
N ARG A 41 -21.04 -7.57 -2.60
CA ARG A 41 -20.48 -7.97 -3.89
C ARG A 41 -19.53 -9.15 -3.74
N THR A 42 -19.36 -9.92 -4.80
CA THR A 42 -18.23 -10.86 -4.93
C THR A 42 -16.93 -10.07 -4.90
N TYR A 43 -15.80 -10.73 -4.71
CA TYR A 43 -14.51 -10.05 -4.73
C TYR A 43 -14.28 -9.29 -6.05
N SER A 44 -14.53 -9.95 -7.19
CA SER A 44 -14.40 -9.32 -8.51
C SER A 44 -15.35 -8.13 -8.68
N GLY A 45 -16.61 -8.26 -8.26
CA GLY A 45 -17.57 -7.16 -8.33
C GLY A 45 -17.23 -5.99 -7.41
N ALA A 46 -16.62 -6.25 -6.26
CA ALA A 46 -16.11 -5.23 -5.35
C ALA A 46 -14.92 -4.47 -5.97
N GLN A 47 -13.98 -5.19 -6.57
CA GLN A 47 -12.85 -4.59 -7.29
C GLN A 47 -13.31 -3.72 -8.46
N SER A 48 -14.26 -4.20 -9.28
CA SER A 48 -14.87 -3.39 -10.35
C SER A 48 -15.55 -2.15 -9.78
N TYR A 49 -16.31 -2.26 -8.68
CA TYR A 49 -16.93 -1.10 -8.04
C TYR A 49 -15.90 -0.05 -7.61
N CYS A 50 -14.79 -0.46 -6.99
CA CYS A 50 -13.74 0.49 -6.60
C CYS A 50 -13.14 1.21 -7.81
N LYS A 51 -12.89 0.49 -8.92
CA LYS A 51 -12.40 1.06 -10.18
C LYS A 51 -13.42 2.04 -10.80
N ASP A 52 -14.69 1.67 -10.83
CA ASP A 52 -15.73 2.40 -11.54
C ASP A 52 -16.24 3.63 -10.78
N VAL A 53 -16.35 3.54 -9.45
CA VAL A 53 -16.96 4.59 -8.61
C VAL A 53 -15.91 5.51 -8.00
N TYR A 54 -14.77 4.96 -7.58
CA TYR A 54 -13.73 5.73 -6.88
C TYR A 54 -12.48 5.97 -7.73
N ARG A 55 -12.41 5.42 -8.96
CA ARG A 55 -11.18 5.40 -9.77
C ARG A 55 -10.00 4.79 -9.00
N GLY A 56 -10.32 3.83 -8.13
CA GLY A 56 -9.41 3.22 -7.19
C GLY A 56 -9.44 1.70 -7.26
N GLN A 57 -9.05 1.06 -6.16
CA GLN A 57 -8.92 -0.39 -6.07
C GLN A 57 -9.39 -0.88 -4.71
N LEU A 58 -9.55 -2.19 -4.51
CA LEU A 58 -9.68 -2.71 -3.15
C LEU A 58 -8.43 -2.36 -2.33
N ALA A 59 -8.62 -2.03 -1.06
CA ALA A 59 -7.58 -1.49 -0.21
C ALA A 59 -6.41 -2.46 0.01
N SER A 60 -5.18 -2.01 -0.22
CA SER A 60 -3.96 -2.65 0.22
C SER A 60 -3.55 -2.14 1.61
N VAL A 61 -2.80 -2.96 2.35
CA VAL A 61 -2.42 -2.66 3.73
C VAL A 61 -0.93 -2.93 3.91
N HIS A 62 -0.17 -1.87 4.21
CA HIS A 62 1.29 -1.90 4.28
C HIS A 62 1.87 -1.67 5.68
N SER A 63 1.01 -1.58 6.70
CA SER A 63 1.45 -1.40 8.09
C SER A 63 0.36 -1.77 9.09
N ALA A 64 0.76 -2.04 10.33
CA ALA A 64 -0.17 -2.25 11.44
C ALA A 64 -1.03 -1.02 11.73
N ALA A 65 -0.44 0.19 11.63
CA ALA A 65 -1.18 1.44 11.79
C ALA A 65 -2.29 1.56 10.74
N ARG A 66 -1.99 1.27 9.47
CA ARG A 66 -3.00 1.26 8.41
C ARG A 66 -4.08 0.21 8.65
N ASN A 67 -3.69 -1.00 9.07
CA ASN A 67 -4.64 -2.06 9.38
C ASN A 67 -5.65 -1.62 10.47
N GLN A 68 -5.14 -1.02 11.54
CA GLN A 68 -5.96 -0.54 12.64
C GLN A 68 -6.87 0.62 12.22
N GLU A 69 -6.39 1.53 11.37
CA GLU A 69 -7.20 2.62 10.81
C GLU A 69 -8.39 2.06 10.01
N LEU A 70 -8.14 1.12 9.08
CA LEU A 70 -9.20 0.50 8.28
C LEU A 70 -10.17 -0.33 9.13
N GLN A 71 -9.67 -1.03 10.15
CA GLN A 71 -10.50 -1.74 11.12
C GLN A 71 -11.47 -0.78 11.82
N LYS A 72 -10.97 0.34 12.35
CA LYS A 72 -11.79 1.35 13.04
C LYS A 72 -12.78 2.00 12.08
N LEU A 73 -12.32 2.39 10.89
CA LEU A 73 -13.17 2.98 9.85
C LEU A 73 -14.32 2.04 9.49
N ALA A 74 -14.03 0.77 9.19
CA ALA A 74 -15.05 -0.24 8.90
C ALA A 74 -15.98 -0.50 10.09
N GLY A 75 -15.47 -0.46 11.33
CA GLY A 75 -16.25 -0.61 12.56
C GLY A 75 -17.26 0.51 12.82
N THR A 76 -17.11 1.68 12.18
CA THR A 76 -18.14 2.74 12.25
C THR A 76 -19.41 2.38 11.47
N TYR A 77 -19.29 1.47 10.51
CA TYR A 77 -20.43 0.93 9.77
C TYR A 77 -20.91 -0.31 10.52
N LYS A 78 -22.22 -0.42 10.75
CA LYS A 78 -22.86 -1.57 11.43
C LYS A 78 -22.83 -2.85 10.58
N ILE A 79 -21.69 -3.17 9.95
CA ILE A 79 -21.49 -4.34 9.11
C ILE A 79 -21.29 -5.58 9.98
N ILE A 80 -22.08 -6.61 9.71
CA ILE A 80 -22.06 -7.87 10.48
C ILE A 80 -20.99 -8.83 9.96
N ILE A 81 -20.67 -8.74 8.67
CA ILE A 81 -19.70 -9.60 8.00
C ILE A 81 -18.45 -8.80 7.57
N SER A 82 -17.28 -9.41 7.71
CA SER A 82 -15.99 -8.77 7.42
C SER A 82 -15.89 -8.33 5.95
N PRO A 83 -15.45 -7.08 5.68
CA PRO A 83 -15.31 -6.55 4.34
C PRO A 83 -14.10 -7.12 3.59
N TRP A 84 -14.20 -7.20 2.27
CA TRP A 84 -13.06 -7.47 1.38
C TRP A 84 -12.00 -6.37 1.47
N ILE A 85 -10.73 -6.78 1.42
CA ILE A 85 -9.55 -5.95 1.13
C ILE A 85 -8.83 -6.53 -0.10
N GLY A 86 -7.90 -5.78 -0.68
CA GLY A 86 -7.30 -6.06 -2.00
C GLY A 86 -6.35 -7.26 -2.08
N ALA A 87 -6.31 -8.14 -1.08
CA ALA A 87 -5.40 -9.29 -1.07
C ALA A 87 -6.07 -10.54 -1.64
N VAL A 88 -5.33 -11.23 -2.52
CA VAL A 88 -5.68 -12.55 -3.08
C VAL A 88 -4.57 -13.53 -2.74
N THR A 89 -4.94 -14.76 -2.39
CA THR A 89 -4.00 -15.89 -2.26
C THR A 89 -4.27 -16.88 -3.39
N SER A 90 -3.28 -17.15 -4.24
CA SER A 90 -3.42 -18.08 -5.37
C SER A 90 -2.13 -18.86 -5.62
N ARG A 91 -2.20 -19.96 -6.36
CA ARG A 91 -1.01 -20.72 -6.75
C ARG A 91 -0.28 -20.04 -7.92
N ARG A 92 0.94 -19.55 -7.70
CA ARG A 92 1.82 -18.92 -8.69
C ARG A 92 3.16 -19.66 -8.72
N ALA A 93 3.67 -19.94 -9.91
CA ALA A 93 4.91 -20.72 -10.10
C ALA A 93 4.99 -22.02 -9.26
N GLY A 94 3.85 -22.68 -9.05
CA GLY A 94 3.75 -23.91 -8.26
C GLY A 94 3.61 -23.73 -6.74
N GLN A 95 3.78 -22.51 -6.21
CA GLN A 95 3.71 -22.17 -4.79
C GLN A 95 2.46 -21.33 -4.46
N TRP A 96 2.00 -21.39 -3.21
CA TRP A 96 0.92 -20.52 -2.73
C TRP A 96 1.49 -19.16 -2.35
N GLU A 97 0.96 -18.11 -2.97
CA GLU A 97 1.42 -16.75 -2.75
C GLU A 97 0.23 -15.83 -2.52
N SER A 98 0.42 -14.86 -1.61
CA SER A 98 -0.51 -13.76 -1.41
C SER A 98 0.04 -12.48 -2.03
N TYR A 99 -0.82 -11.70 -2.67
CA TYR A 99 -0.45 -10.48 -3.36
C TYR A 99 -1.61 -9.47 -3.31
N TRP A 100 -1.27 -8.20 -3.52
CA TRP A 100 -2.25 -7.13 -3.65
C TRP A 100 -2.68 -6.95 -5.11
N GLU A 101 -3.97 -6.71 -5.32
CA GLU A 101 -4.56 -6.43 -6.63
C GLU A 101 -3.98 -5.16 -7.28
N ASP A 102 -3.58 -4.19 -6.46
CA ASP A 102 -2.95 -2.94 -6.89
C ASP A 102 -1.46 -3.08 -7.27
N SER A 103 -0.93 -4.31 -7.23
CA SER A 103 0.48 -4.63 -7.52
C SER A 103 1.50 -3.97 -6.57
N SER A 104 1.04 -3.44 -5.44
CA SER A 104 1.92 -2.92 -4.39
C SER A 104 2.71 -4.06 -3.70
N PRO A 105 3.85 -3.76 -3.04
CA PRO A 105 4.67 -4.78 -2.40
C PRO A 105 3.92 -5.54 -1.30
N TRP A 106 4.09 -6.86 -1.25
CA TRP A 106 3.63 -7.70 -0.15
C TRP A 106 4.59 -7.60 1.05
N ASN A 107 4.50 -6.51 1.81
CA ASN A 107 5.43 -6.17 2.90
C ASN A 107 4.80 -6.19 4.31
N TYR A 108 3.51 -6.50 4.41
CA TYR A 108 2.78 -6.59 5.67
C TYR A 108 1.69 -7.65 5.57
N ALA A 109 1.49 -8.38 6.67
CA ALA A 109 0.43 -9.38 6.78
C ALA A 109 -0.12 -9.40 8.21
N ASN A 110 -1.44 -9.54 8.35
CA ASN A 110 -2.10 -9.68 9.65
C ASN A 110 -3.04 -10.88 9.70
N TRP A 111 -2.60 -12.03 9.17
CA TRP A 111 -3.42 -13.23 9.07
C TRP A 111 -3.87 -13.76 10.42
N ALA A 112 -5.12 -14.21 10.48
CA ALA A 112 -5.60 -15.05 11.57
C ALA A 112 -4.87 -16.41 11.56
N PRO A 113 -4.78 -17.10 12.71
CA PRO A 113 -4.26 -18.46 12.74
C PRO A 113 -4.94 -19.34 11.68
N THR A 114 -4.17 -20.22 11.04
CA THR A 114 -4.62 -21.13 9.96
C THR A 114 -5.00 -20.47 8.62
N HIS A 115 -4.80 -19.15 8.48
CA HIS A 115 -4.97 -18.43 7.22
C HIS A 115 -3.62 -17.94 6.63
N PRO A 116 -3.51 -17.78 5.29
CA PRO A 116 -4.54 -18.10 4.32
C PRO A 116 -4.65 -19.60 4.02
N PHE A 117 -5.80 -20.03 3.50
CA PHE A 117 -5.98 -21.41 3.07
C PHE A 117 -5.21 -21.67 1.77
N HIS A 118 -4.27 -22.62 1.81
CA HIS A 118 -3.40 -23.02 0.70
C HIS A 118 -3.94 -24.26 -0.04
N ILE A 119 -5.23 -24.26 -0.38
CA ILE A 119 -5.90 -25.38 -1.06
C ILE A 119 -6.60 -24.95 -2.35
N VAL A 120 -7.03 -23.68 -2.41
CA VAL A 120 -7.75 -23.08 -3.54
C VAL A 120 -7.45 -21.58 -3.54
N THR A 121 -7.66 -20.93 -4.68
CA THR A 121 -7.60 -19.47 -4.73
C THR A 121 -8.63 -18.87 -3.76
N THR A 122 -8.16 -18.01 -2.87
CA THR A 122 -9.00 -17.32 -1.88
C THR A 122 -8.79 -15.82 -1.90
N CYS A 123 -9.80 -15.11 -1.43
CA CYS A 123 -9.81 -13.66 -1.34
C CYS A 123 -9.89 -13.24 0.12
N THR A 124 -9.37 -12.06 0.45
CA THR A 124 -9.06 -11.69 1.82
C THR A 124 -10.05 -10.69 2.39
N THR A 125 -10.51 -10.94 3.62
CA THR A 125 -11.30 -9.98 4.40
C THR A 125 -10.51 -9.45 5.58
N LEU A 126 -10.80 -8.21 5.99
CA LEU A 126 -10.35 -7.62 7.24
C LEU A 126 -11.46 -7.76 8.28
N SER A 127 -11.22 -8.47 9.38
CA SER A 127 -12.20 -8.59 10.45
C SER A 127 -12.24 -7.33 11.31
N ILE A 128 -13.45 -6.75 11.45
CA ILE A 128 -13.64 -5.56 12.29
C ILE A 128 -13.48 -5.86 13.79
N ARG A 129 -13.60 -7.14 14.21
CA ARG A 129 -13.57 -7.54 15.62
C ARG A 129 -12.16 -7.57 16.20
N ASP A 130 -11.23 -8.18 15.46
CA ASP A 130 -9.86 -8.46 15.91
C ASP A 130 -8.79 -7.89 14.98
N GLY A 131 -9.18 -7.26 13.87
CA GLY A 131 -8.27 -6.70 12.88
C GLY A 131 -7.56 -7.75 12.02
N LEU A 132 -7.79 -9.05 12.28
CA LEU A 132 -7.09 -10.15 11.61
C LEU A 132 -7.70 -10.46 10.24
N TRP A 133 -6.84 -10.88 9.32
CA TRP A 133 -7.21 -11.21 7.96
C TRP A 133 -7.65 -12.67 7.84
N ARG A 134 -8.72 -12.90 7.09
CA ARG A 134 -9.26 -14.24 6.83
C ARG A 134 -9.54 -14.40 5.36
N SER A 135 -9.13 -15.56 4.84
CA SER A 135 -9.41 -15.98 3.47
C SER A 135 -10.78 -16.62 3.38
N HIS A 136 -11.48 -16.27 2.30
CA HIS A 136 -12.79 -16.79 1.96
C HIS A 136 -12.84 -17.09 0.46
N PHE A 137 -13.81 -17.92 0.05
CA PHE A 137 -14.07 -18.12 -1.37
C PHE A 137 -14.47 -16.79 -2.02
N CYS A 138 -13.83 -16.45 -3.14
CA CYS A 138 -13.95 -15.15 -3.80
C CYS A 138 -15.37 -14.84 -4.32
N PHE A 139 -16.22 -15.85 -4.49
CA PHE A 139 -17.62 -15.71 -4.91
C PHE A 139 -18.56 -15.31 -3.77
N GLN A 140 -18.10 -15.27 -2.51
CA GLN A 140 -18.95 -14.83 -1.39
C GLN A 140 -19.29 -13.35 -1.52
N LEU A 141 -20.53 -12.99 -1.18
CA LEU A 141 -21.00 -11.61 -1.18
C LEU A 141 -20.64 -10.93 0.14
N ARG A 142 -19.84 -9.86 0.09
CA ARG A 142 -19.39 -9.12 1.28
C ARG A 142 -19.36 -7.61 1.01
N PRO A 143 -19.42 -6.77 2.06
CA PRO A 143 -19.01 -5.37 1.96
C PRO A 143 -17.51 -5.32 1.62
N PHE A 144 -16.98 -4.14 1.35
CA PHE A 144 -15.59 -4.00 0.91
C PHE A 144 -15.02 -2.61 1.18
N ILE A 145 -13.70 -2.52 1.20
CA ILE A 145 -12.98 -1.26 1.41
C ILE A 145 -12.25 -0.90 0.11
N CYS A 146 -12.58 0.25 -0.46
CA CYS A 146 -11.85 0.83 -1.58
C CYS A 146 -10.75 1.76 -1.06
N GLN A 147 -9.64 1.85 -1.80
CA GLN A 147 -8.63 2.89 -1.69
C GLN A 147 -8.57 3.70 -2.99
N TYR A 148 -8.33 5.00 -2.91
CA TYR A 148 -8.28 5.93 -4.04
C TYR A 148 -7.58 7.25 -3.67
#